data_AF-A0A5T4VEU2-F1
#
_entry.id   AF-A0A5T4VEU2-F1
#
_cell.length_a   1.000
_cell.length_b   1.000
_cell.length_c   1.000
_cell.angle_alpha   90.00
_cell.angle_beta   90.00
_cell.angle_gamma   90.00
#
_symmetry.space_group_name_H-M   'P 1'
#
loop_
_entity.id
_entity.type
_entity.pdbx_description
1 polymer ?
#
loop_
_entity_poly.entity_id
_entity_poly.type
_entity_poly.pdbx_seq_one_letter_code
_entity_poly.pdbx_strand_id
1 'polypeptide(L)'
;MELTQISLRTSREQVERIKTYAKASNLSVNAFLVNLIENSLNNIANDGTQNELTRLVAEPVKTLSRLHHKICDPWNTNEPADLTPAEIAFLTDAARKQLDSKHLAGPDYFAIRDRIDNTLIESSLNYYQDLFGFAHRFYIRDEESRRTFATEHAPVGIQSVDYSFTVGNKTFTIIVRGNDSNSFDTPEDNRPPVLAFTCETAQFDTRHDWDTFIALVRLMNAVHNGEESKCHAGTYTRLGRRMDSEKPWSLFLGRLQLLLKDSELKDMAVEFHKLVNGDAANVIKQIRLLYGEG
;
A
#
# COMPACT_ATOMS: atom_id res chain seq x y z
N MET A 1 35.33 -17.10 -20.66
CA MET A 1 35.37 -16.14 -19.55
C MET A 1 36.79 -15.58 -19.52
N GLU A 2 36.97 -14.29 -19.78
CA GLU A 2 38.30 -13.67 -19.72
C GLU A 2 38.71 -13.57 -18.25
N LEU A 3 39.85 -14.18 -17.90
CA LEU A 3 40.42 -14.13 -16.56
C LEU A 3 41.36 -12.92 -16.48
N THR A 4 41.02 -11.94 -15.64
CA THR A 4 41.88 -10.80 -15.33
C THR A 4 42.65 -11.04 -14.03
N GLN A 5 43.91 -10.63 -14.00
CA GLN A 5 44.80 -10.83 -12.86
C GLN A 5 44.89 -9.56 -12.00
N ILE A 6 44.71 -9.71 -10.68
CA ILE A 6 44.92 -8.64 -9.69
C ILE A 6 46.17 -8.98 -8.87
N SER A 7 47.09 -8.01 -8.72
CA SER A 7 48.27 -8.14 -7.87
C SER A 7 48.11 -7.31 -6.60
N LEU A 8 48.21 -7.95 -5.43
CA LEU A 8 48.04 -7.32 -4.12
C LEU A 8 49.37 -7.32 -3.36
N ARG A 9 49.73 -6.18 -2.74
CA ARG A 9 50.82 -6.11 -1.76
C ARG A 9 50.23 -6.27 -0.37
N THR A 10 50.74 -7.23 0.40
CA THR A 10 50.24 -7.57 1.74
C THR A 10 51.41 -7.79 2.71
N SER A 11 51.14 -7.75 4.02
CA SER A 11 52.16 -8.04 5.01
C SER A 11 52.43 -9.55 5.11
N ARG A 12 53.62 -9.92 5.58
CA ARG A 12 53.99 -11.33 5.78
C ARG A 12 53.03 -12.05 6.72
N GLU A 13 52.60 -11.38 7.78
CA GLU A 13 51.65 -11.91 8.75
C GLU A 13 50.28 -12.20 8.13
N GLN A 14 49.80 -11.31 7.25
CA GLN A 14 48.55 -11.51 6.52
C GLN A 14 48.62 -12.71 5.58
N VAL A 15 49.74 -12.89 4.87
CA VAL A 15 49.94 -14.05 3.99
C VAL A 15 49.87 -15.37 4.76
N GLU A 16 50.53 -15.44 5.93
CA GLU A 16 50.51 -16.66 6.75
C GLU A 16 49.12 -16.94 7.33
N ARG A 17 48.39 -15.91 7.74
CA ARG A 17 46.98 -16.06 8.15
C ARG A 17 46.12 -16.57 7.01
N ILE A 18 46.21 -15.97 5.81
CA ILE A 18 45.44 -16.39 4.62
C ILE A 18 45.73 -17.85 4.28
N LYS A 19 47.00 -18.28 4.25
CA LYS A 19 47.37 -19.68 3.99
C LYS A 19 46.78 -20.63 5.03
N THR A 20 46.83 -20.24 6.30
CA THR A 20 46.29 -21.05 7.40
C THR A 20 44.79 -21.26 7.24
N TYR A 21 44.03 -20.21 6.95
CA TYR A 21 42.58 -20.30 6.75
C TYR A 21 42.19 -21.00 5.44
N ALA A 22 42.94 -20.79 4.36
CA ALA A 22 42.74 -21.52 3.10
C ALA A 22 42.93 -23.03 3.30
N LYS A 23 43.97 -23.43 4.03
CA LYS A 23 44.23 -24.84 4.38
C LYS A 23 43.14 -25.41 5.29
N ALA A 24 42.71 -24.67 6.31
CA ALA A 24 41.61 -25.08 7.19
C ALA A 24 40.29 -25.27 6.42
N SER A 25 40.09 -24.49 5.36
CA SER A 25 38.89 -24.56 4.50
C SER A 25 39.05 -25.53 3.33
N ASN A 26 40.16 -26.26 3.24
CA ASN A 26 40.51 -27.16 2.12
C ASN A 26 40.44 -26.50 0.73
N LEU A 27 40.88 -25.24 0.64
CA LEU A 27 40.90 -24.44 -0.60
C LEU A 27 42.32 -24.02 -0.98
N SER A 28 42.55 -23.78 -2.27
CA SER A 28 43.75 -23.06 -2.71
C SER A 28 43.70 -21.62 -2.22
N VAL A 29 44.85 -20.96 -2.04
CA VAL A 29 44.91 -19.56 -1.59
C VAL A 29 44.11 -18.64 -2.51
N ASN A 30 44.22 -18.85 -3.83
CA ASN A 30 43.46 -18.06 -4.80
C ASN A 30 41.95 -18.31 -4.69
N ALA A 31 41.52 -19.57 -4.58
CA ALA A 31 40.10 -19.90 -4.42
C ALA A 31 39.52 -19.34 -3.11
N PHE A 32 40.30 -19.41 -2.03
CA PHE A 32 39.94 -18.81 -0.75
C PHE A 32 39.79 -17.29 -0.85
N LEU A 33 40.74 -16.60 -1.50
CA LEU A 33 40.68 -15.15 -1.68
C LEU A 33 39.52 -14.73 -2.59
N VAL A 34 39.25 -15.46 -3.68
CA VAL A 34 38.11 -15.20 -4.54
C VAL A 34 36.80 -15.36 -3.77
N ASN A 35 36.62 -16.46 -3.03
CA ASN A 35 35.44 -16.65 -2.18
C ASN A 35 35.31 -15.56 -1.10
N LEU A 36 36.43 -15.13 -0.51
CA LEU A 36 36.42 -14.08 0.51
C LEU A 36 36.05 -12.72 -0.10
N ILE A 37 36.54 -12.42 -1.31
CA ILE A 37 36.17 -11.22 -2.06
C ILE A 37 34.70 -11.28 -2.48
N GLU A 38 34.21 -12.40 -3.03
CA GLU A 38 32.80 -12.57 -3.41
C GLU A 38 31.88 -12.46 -2.20
N ASN A 39 32.19 -13.12 -1.09
CA ASN A 39 31.43 -12.98 0.15
C ASN A 39 31.50 -11.55 0.70
N SER A 40 32.64 -10.88 0.59
CA SER A 40 32.76 -9.48 1.01
C SER A 40 31.98 -8.54 0.10
N LEU A 41 31.97 -8.76 -1.22
CA LEU A 41 31.20 -7.97 -2.18
C LEU A 41 29.69 -8.20 -1.99
N ASN A 42 29.27 -9.44 -1.77
CA ASN A 42 27.89 -9.81 -1.43
C ASN A 42 27.48 -9.22 -0.08
N ASN A 43 28.38 -9.19 0.90
CA ASN A 43 28.13 -8.53 2.19
C ASN A 43 28.14 -7.01 2.06
N ILE A 44 29.04 -6.37 1.31
CA ILE A 44 29.07 -4.91 1.09
C ILE A 44 27.80 -4.45 0.36
N ALA A 45 27.29 -5.24 -0.59
CA ALA A 45 26.00 -5.00 -1.24
C ALA A 45 24.81 -5.10 -0.27
N ASN A 46 24.92 -5.92 0.78
CA ASN A 46 23.87 -6.13 1.79
C ASN A 46 24.03 -5.26 3.05
N ASP A 47 25.23 -4.81 3.42
CA ASP A 47 25.51 -4.13 4.70
C ASP A 47 24.99 -2.69 4.69
N GLY A 48 25.13 -1.98 3.58
CA GLY A 48 24.59 -0.61 3.43
C GLY A 48 23.06 -0.60 3.50
N THR A 49 22.42 -1.49 2.73
CA THR A 49 20.96 -1.65 2.69
C THR A 49 20.40 -2.17 4.01
N GLN A 50 21.04 -3.16 4.64
CA GLN A 50 20.55 -3.72 5.91
C GLN A 50 20.71 -2.73 7.07
N ASN A 51 21.81 -1.98 7.12
CA ASN A 51 22.01 -0.93 8.13
C ASN A 51 21.04 0.24 7.93
N GLU A 52 20.80 0.66 6.68
CA GLU A 52 19.78 1.65 6.37
C GLU A 52 18.40 1.13 6.76
N LEU A 53 18.00 -0.07 6.32
CA LEU A 53 16.71 -0.68 6.63
C LEU A 53 16.49 -0.78 8.16
N THR A 54 17.51 -1.18 8.91
CA THR A 54 17.44 -1.22 10.38
C THR A 54 17.12 0.16 10.98
N ARG A 55 17.72 1.23 10.44
CA ARG A 55 17.40 2.61 10.86
C ARG A 55 15.98 3.02 10.46
N LEU A 56 15.55 2.66 9.25
CA LEU A 56 14.21 2.96 8.75
C LEU A 56 13.13 2.31 9.63
N VAL A 57 13.33 1.04 9.99
CA VAL A 57 12.42 0.28 10.87
C VAL A 57 12.44 0.80 12.32
N ALA A 58 13.55 1.39 12.78
CA ALA A 58 13.64 1.97 14.13
C ALA A 58 12.84 3.28 14.26
N GLU A 59 12.72 4.07 13.19
CA GLU A 59 11.93 5.31 13.16
C GLU A 59 10.85 5.24 12.06
N PRO A 60 9.84 4.36 12.20
CA PRO A 60 8.94 4.02 11.09
C PRO A 60 8.04 5.18 10.68
N VAL A 61 7.52 5.98 11.62
CA VAL A 61 6.66 7.14 11.31
C VAL A 61 7.43 8.19 10.53
N LYS A 62 8.62 8.57 10.99
CA LYS A 62 9.50 9.52 10.29
C LYS A 62 9.92 9.03 8.91
N THR A 63 10.15 7.72 8.77
CA THR A 63 10.42 7.09 7.48
C THR A 63 9.21 7.19 6.56
N LEU A 64 8.01 6.85 7.05
CA LEU A 64 6.76 7.01 6.29
C LEU A 64 6.54 8.46 5.88
N SER A 65 6.80 9.44 6.75
CA SER A 65 6.73 10.86 6.40
C SER A 65 7.66 11.17 5.23
N ARG A 66 8.94 10.76 5.30
CA ARG A 66 9.90 10.99 4.21
C ARG A 66 9.47 10.33 2.90
N LEU A 67 9.01 9.08 2.97
CA LEU A 67 8.56 8.33 1.81
C LEU A 67 7.29 8.92 1.19
N HIS A 68 6.35 9.37 2.03
CA HIS A 68 5.16 10.07 1.59
C HIS A 68 5.53 11.27 0.72
N HIS A 69 6.46 12.12 1.15
CA HIS A 69 6.90 13.27 0.35
C HIS A 69 7.55 12.89 -0.99
N LYS A 70 8.18 11.71 -1.10
CA LYS A 70 8.78 11.23 -2.35
C LYS A 70 7.76 10.67 -3.34
N ILE A 71 6.71 10.01 -2.84
CA ILE A 71 5.73 9.29 -3.67
C ILE A 71 4.41 10.04 -3.81
N CYS A 72 4.17 11.05 -2.97
CA CYS A 72 3.00 11.90 -3.06
C CYS A 72 3.09 12.69 -4.35
N ASP A 73 2.17 12.41 -5.27
CA ASP A 73 2.07 13.09 -6.55
C ASP A 73 0.72 13.81 -6.61
N PRO A 74 0.57 14.94 -5.88
CA PRO A 74 -0.72 15.63 -5.78
C PRO A 74 -1.14 16.23 -7.13
N TRP A 75 -0.16 16.56 -7.97
CA TRP A 75 -0.36 17.18 -9.29
C TRP A 75 -0.43 16.16 -10.43
N ASN A 76 -0.39 14.86 -10.12
CA ASN A 76 -0.42 13.76 -11.09
C ASN A 76 0.64 13.91 -12.21
N THR A 77 1.84 14.39 -11.85
CA THR A 77 2.98 14.55 -12.77
C THR A 77 3.47 13.21 -13.30
N ASN A 78 3.17 12.11 -12.59
CA ASN A 78 3.64 10.76 -12.85
C ASN A 78 5.17 10.66 -12.92
N GLU A 79 5.87 11.56 -12.22
CA GLU A 79 7.32 11.50 -12.11
C GLU A 79 7.74 10.26 -11.31
N PRO A 80 8.78 9.51 -11.78
CA PRO A 80 9.27 8.36 -11.03
C PRO A 80 9.79 8.78 -9.66
N ALA A 81 9.37 8.07 -8.61
CA ALA A 81 9.97 8.23 -7.29
C ALA A 81 11.30 7.47 -7.20
N ASP A 82 12.37 8.18 -6.84
CA ASP A 82 13.69 7.59 -6.60
C ASP A 82 13.76 7.07 -5.15
N LEU A 83 13.48 5.77 -5.00
CA LEU A 83 13.53 5.04 -3.73
C LEU A 83 14.79 4.19 -3.65
N THR A 84 15.47 4.22 -2.50
CA THR A 84 16.61 3.35 -2.24
C THR A 84 16.14 1.88 -2.09
N PRO A 85 17.02 0.89 -2.32
CA PRO A 85 16.67 -0.51 -2.07
C PRO A 85 16.17 -0.78 -0.63
N ALA A 86 16.68 -0.05 0.37
CA ALA A 86 16.25 -0.16 1.75
C ALA A 86 14.84 0.42 1.97
N GLU A 87 14.51 1.52 1.29
CA GLU A 87 13.16 2.11 1.31
C GLU A 87 12.13 1.19 0.66
N ILE A 88 12.48 0.56 -0.47
CA ILE A 88 11.63 -0.43 -1.13
C ILE A 88 11.44 -1.65 -0.22
N ALA A 89 12.50 -2.16 0.39
CA ALA A 89 12.40 -3.27 1.35
C ALA A 89 11.54 -2.91 2.57
N PHE A 90 11.70 -1.69 3.11
CA PHE A 90 10.90 -1.19 4.23
C PHE A 90 9.39 -1.20 3.92
N LEU A 91 9.00 -0.71 2.72
CA LEU A 91 7.61 -0.72 2.27
C LEU A 91 7.11 -2.14 2.00
N THR A 92 7.92 -2.94 1.30
CA THR A 92 7.55 -4.30 0.87
C THR A 92 7.33 -5.23 2.06
N ASP A 93 8.23 -5.23 3.04
CA ASP A 93 8.14 -6.07 4.23
C ASP A 93 6.92 -5.71 5.10
N ALA A 94 6.64 -4.42 5.26
CA ALA A 94 5.49 -3.94 6.01
C ALA A 94 4.17 -4.24 5.27
N ALA A 95 4.13 -4.01 3.96
CA ALA A 95 2.97 -4.32 3.13
C ALA A 95 2.66 -5.82 3.14
N ARG A 96 3.67 -6.69 3.00
CA ARG A 96 3.50 -8.14 3.09
C ARG A 96 2.90 -8.55 4.44
N LYS A 97 3.46 -8.05 5.55
CA LYS A 97 2.95 -8.33 6.91
C LYS A 97 1.52 -7.85 7.10
N GLN A 98 1.15 -6.73 6.51
CA GLN A 98 -0.23 -6.23 6.55
C GLN A 98 -1.18 -7.10 5.73
N LEU A 99 -0.78 -7.50 4.53
CA LEU A 99 -1.56 -8.36 3.64
C LEU A 99 -1.71 -9.79 4.19
N ASP A 100 -0.75 -10.26 4.99
CA ASP A 100 -0.86 -11.53 5.72
C ASP A 100 -1.82 -11.44 6.93
N SER A 101 -2.33 -10.26 7.27
CA SER A 101 -3.37 -10.14 8.29
C SER A 101 -4.68 -10.78 7.81
N LYS A 102 -5.36 -11.52 8.70
CA LYS A 102 -6.60 -12.26 8.38
C LYS A 102 -7.78 -11.38 7.97
N HIS A 103 -7.62 -10.06 8.06
CA HIS A 103 -8.69 -9.09 7.89
C HIS A 103 -8.85 -8.61 6.44
N LEU A 104 -7.81 -8.80 5.62
CA LEU A 104 -7.77 -8.45 4.21
C LEU A 104 -7.92 -9.72 3.37
N ALA A 105 -9.01 -9.82 2.61
CA ALA A 105 -9.26 -10.97 1.76
C ALA A 105 -10.00 -10.52 0.49
N GLY A 106 -9.61 -11.11 -0.64
CA GLY A 106 -10.22 -10.82 -1.93
C GLY A 106 -9.19 -10.72 -3.05
N PRO A 107 -9.64 -10.77 -4.31
CA PRO A 107 -8.75 -10.84 -5.49
C PRO A 107 -7.76 -9.70 -5.58
N ASP A 108 -8.19 -8.46 -5.34
CA ASP A 108 -7.31 -7.29 -5.39
C ASP A 108 -6.14 -7.37 -4.39
N TYR A 109 -6.41 -7.83 -3.16
CA TYR A 109 -5.36 -8.00 -2.15
C TYR A 109 -4.40 -9.12 -2.52
N PHE A 110 -4.91 -10.23 -3.09
CA PHE A 110 -4.07 -11.31 -3.59
C PHE A 110 -3.21 -10.86 -4.77
N ALA A 111 -3.74 -10.05 -5.69
CA ALA A 111 -2.97 -9.52 -6.81
C ALA A 111 -1.79 -8.65 -6.34
N ILE A 112 -1.97 -7.84 -5.29
CA ILE A 112 -0.88 -7.03 -4.72
C ILE A 112 0.14 -7.91 -4.00
N ARG A 113 -0.31 -8.94 -3.28
CA ARG A 113 0.57 -9.95 -2.67
C ARG A 113 1.42 -10.65 -3.73
N ASP A 114 0.81 -11.09 -4.83
CA ASP A 114 1.51 -11.76 -5.93
C ASP A 114 2.55 -10.84 -6.59
N ARG A 115 2.25 -9.53 -6.71
CA ARG A 115 3.23 -8.53 -7.17
C ARG A 115 4.43 -8.40 -6.23
N ILE A 116 4.19 -8.42 -4.91
CA ILE A 116 5.25 -8.37 -3.88
C ILE A 116 6.15 -9.60 -3.92
N ASP A 117 5.57 -10.78 -4.16
CA ASP A 117 6.30 -12.05 -4.16
C ASP A 117 6.99 -12.33 -5.52
N ASN A 118 6.81 -11.46 -6.51
CA ASN A 118 7.44 -11.58 -7.82
C ASN A 118 8.95 -11.26 -7.75
N THR A 119 9.75 -11.97 -8.54
CA THR A 119 11.22 -11.82 -8.56
C THR A 119 11.70 -10.56 -9.25
N LEU A 120 10.86 -9.94 -10.08
CA LEU A 120 11.14 -8.66 -10.74
C LEU A 120 10.48 -7.54 -9.93
N ILE A 121 11.29 -6.75 -9.23
CA ILE A 121 10.80 -5.58 -8.51
C ILE A 121 10.25 -4.58 -9.53
N GLU A 122 8.94 -4.34 -9.48
CA GLU A 122 8.29 -3.30 -10.26
C GLU A 122 8.76 -1.93 -9.77
N SER A 123 9.23 -1.07 -10.68
CA SER A 123 9.74 0.26 -10.37
C SER A 123 8.79 1.36 -10.84
N SER A 124 7.49 1.22 -10.54
CA SER A 124 6.46 2.20 -10.90
C SER A 124 6.01 2.99 -9.68
N LEU A 125 5.70 4.29 -9.88
CA LEU A 125 5.18 5.14 -8.82
C LEU A 125 3.90 4.56 -8.20
N ASN A 126 3.00 4.05 -9.05
CA ASN A 126 1.75 3.41 -8.63
C ASN A 126 2.00 2.21 -7.73
N TYR A 127 3.00 1.37 -8.05
CA TYR A 127 3.37 0.25 -7.20
C TYR A 127 3.87 0.71 -5.83
N TYR A 128 4.75 1.72 -5.77
CA TYR A 128 5.23 2.23 -4.49
C TYR A 128 4.13 2.85 -3.65
N GLN A 129 3.17 3.53 -4.27
CA GLN A 129 1.99 4.07 -3.60
C GLN A 129 1.05 2.96 -3.09
N ASP A 130 0.92 1.86 -3.84
CA ASP A 130 0.20 0.66 -3.38
C ASP A 130 0.86 0.10 -2.11
N LEU A 131 2.17 -0.15 -2.15
CA LEU A 131 2.92 -0.67 -1.00
C LEU A 131 2.83 0.27 0.19
N PHE A 132 2.96 1.58 -0.05
CA PHE A 132 2.86 2.59 0.99
C PHE A 132 1.52 2.54 1.72
N GLY A 133 0.39 2.42 1.02
CA GLY A 133 -0.92 2.33 1.67
C GLY A 133 -0.97 1.21 2.72
N PHE A 134 -0.46 0.01 2.39
CA PHE A 134 -0.40 -1.11 3.34
C PHE A 134 0.66 -0.92 4.44
N ALA A 135 1.86 -0.43 4.08
CA ALA A 135 2.92 -0.17 5.04
C ALA A 135 2.52 0.89 6.08
N HIS A 136 1.81 1.92 5.63
CA HIS A 136 1.24 2.97 6.48
C HIS A 136 0.31 2.36 7.54
N ARG A 137 -0.64 1.52 7.13
CA ARG A 137 -1.54 0.82 8.06
C ARG A 137 -0.79 -0.11 9.03
N PHE A 138 0.27 -0.77 8.57
CA PHE A 138 1.05 -1.69 9.40
C PHE A 138 1.72 -0.97 10.57
N TYR A 139 2.36 0.18 10.30
CA TYR A 139 3.11 0.95 11.27
C TYR A 139 2.24 1.93 12.08
N ILE A 140 1.20 2.50 11.47
CA ILE A 140 0.26 3.45 12.09
C ILE A 140 -1.13 2.83 12.10
N ARG A 141 -1.44 2.10 13.18
CA ARG A 141 -2.64 1.24 13.25
C ARG A 141 -3.89 1.99 13.67
N ASP A 142 -3.77 2.86 14.67
CA ASP A 142 -4.91 3.56 15.26
C ASP A 142 -5.36 4.74 14.39
N GLU A 143 -6.66 5.02 14.42
CA GLU A 143 -7.26 6.07 13.59
C GLU A 143 -6.77 7.48 13.96
N GLU A 144 -6.49 7.73 15.24
CA GLU A 144 -6.04 9.03 15.73
C GLU A 144 -4.64 9.38 15.20
N SER A 145 -3.68 8.47 15.28
CA SER A 145 -2.33 8.66 14.74
C SER A 145 -2.34 8.80 13.21
N ARG A 146 -3.24 8.10 12.52
CA ARG A 146 -3.44 8.28 11.06
C ARG A 146 -4.02 9.67 10.74
N ARG A 147 -4.94 10.18 11.56
CA ARG A 147 -5.43 11.57 11.44
C ARG A 147 -4.30 12.57 11.68
N THR A 148 -3.46 12.37 12.70
CA THR A 148 -2.29 13.23 12.95
C THR A 148 -1.34 13.22 11.76
N PHE A 149 -1.00 12.04 11.23
CA PHE A 149 -0.18 11.90 10.02
C PHE A 149 -0.77 12.67 8.84
N ALA A 150 -2.09 12.53 8.61
CA ALA A 150 -2.79 13.25 7.55
C ALA A 150 -2.73 14.77 7.73
N THR A 151 -2.91 15.28 8.96
CA THR A 151 -2.81 16.72 9.26
C THR A 151 -1.41 17.26 8.97
N GLU A 152 -0.37 16.51 9.33
CA GLU A 152 1.02 16.94 9.19
C GLU A 152 1.57 16.83 7.75
N HIS A 153 0.98 15.96 6.92
CA HIS A 153 1.55 15.59 5.63
C HIS A 153 0.62 15.73 4.43
N ALA A 154 -0.63 16.17 4.62
CA ALA A 154 -1.53 16.44 3.50
C ALA A 154 -0.93 17.50 2.56
N PRO A 155 -0.75 17.20 1.26
CA PRO A 155 -0.37 18.21 0.29
C PRO A 155 -1.46 19.28 0.19
N VAL A 156 -1.08 20.51 -0.10
CA VAL A 156 -2.03 21.62 -0.31
C VAL A 156 -2.70 21.47 -1.68
N GLY A 157 -4.00 21.77 -1.77
CA GLY A 157 -4.72 21.76 -3.05
C GLY A 157 -5.33 20.41 -3.43
N ILE A 158 -5.65 19.57 -2.43
CA ILE A 158 -6.50 18.40 -2.68
C ILE A 158 -7.92 18.89 -2.92
N GLN A 159 -8.45 18.53 -4.08
CA GLN A 159 -9.79 18.92 -4.49
C GLN A 159 -10.89 18.29 -3.65
N SER A 160 -11.94 19.06 -3.41
CA SER A 160 -13.18 18.52 -2.86
C SER A 160 -13.98 17.80 -3.94
N VAL A 161 -14.52 16.63 -3.60
CA VAL A 161 -15.33 15.81 -4.51
C VAL A 161 -16.64 15.47 -3.83
N ASP A 162 -17.74 15.60 -4.57
CA ASP A 162 -19.05 15.09 -4.16
C ASP A 162 -19.52 14.11 -5.24
N TYR A 163 -19.70 12.85 -4.87
CA TYR A 163 -20.17 11.80 -5.75
C TYR A 163 -21.34 11.08 -5.11
N SER A 164 -22.48 11.05 -5.80
CA SER A 164 -23.68 10.36 -5.33
C SER A 164 -24.31 9.56 -6.45
N PHE A 165 -24.73 8.34 -6.12
CA PHE A 165 -25.42 7.45 -7.04
C PHE A 165 -26.47 6.62 -6.30
N THR A 166 -27.47 6.17 -7.03
CA THR A 166 -28.59 5.39 -6.47
C THR A 166 -28.63 4.02 -7.12
N VAL A 167 -28.78 2.98 -6.30
CA VAL A 167 -29.01 1.60 -6.74
C VAL A 167 -30.25 1.05 -6.03
N GLY A 168 -31.26 0.72 -6.82
CA GLY A 168 -32.57 0.30 -6.29
C GLY A 168 -33.17 1.43 -5.44
N ASN A 169 -33.30 1.18 -4.13
CA ASN A 169 -33.80 2.15 -3.15
C ASN A 169 -32.72 2.67 -2.18
N LYS A 170 -31.44 2.52 -2.53
CA LYS A 170 -30.29 2.93 -1.72
C LYS A 170 -29.51 4.00 -2.45
N THR A 171 -29.25 5.10 -1.77
CA THR A 171 -28.38 6.17 -2.26
C THR A 171 -27.06 6.06 -1.53
N PHE A 172 -25.96 6.05 -2.28
CA PHE A 172 -24.61 6.10 -1.74
C PHE A 172 -24.04 7.48 -2.04
N THR A 173 -23.54 8.16 -1.01
CA THR A 173 -22.95 9.48 -1.15
C THR A 173 -21.55 9.48 -0.53
N ILE A 174 -20.57 9.86 -1.36
CA ILE A 174 -19.16 9.95 -1.04
C ILE A 174 -18.79 11.42 -1.17
N ILE A 175 -18.49 12.04 -0.03
CA ILE A 175 -18.04 13.43 0.01
C ILE A 175 -16.60 13.42 0.50
N VAL A 176 -15.68 13.83 -0.37
CA VAL A 176 -14.34 14.23 0.04
C VAL A 176 -14.34 15.73 0.24
N ARG A 177 -14.11 16.16 1.47
CA ARG A 177 -13.73 17.53 1.77
C ARG A 177 -12.22 17.61 1.62
N GLY A 178 -11.77 18.20 0.52
CA GLY A 178 -10.37 18.47 0.26
C GLY A 178 -9.84 19.62 1.12
N ASN A 179 -8.59 20.00 0.87
CA ASN A 179 -7.93 21.14 1.52
C ASN A 179 -7.53 22.22 0.51
N ASP A 180 -8.24 22.30 -0.61
CA ASP A 180 -8.18 23.44 -1.53
C ASP A 180 -8.34 24.73 -0.73
N SER A 181 -7.21 25.41 -0.56
CA SER A 181 -7.07 26.60 0.25
C SER A 181 -8.03 27.70 -0.25
N ASN A 182 -8.78 28.31 0.66
CA ASN A 182 -8.91 29.76 0.55
C ASN A 182 -7.50 30.31 0.85
N SER A 183 -6.97 31.17 -0.01
CA SER A 183 -5.62 31.77 0.08
C SER A 183 -5.36 32.62 1.34
N PHE A 184 -6.27 32.59 2.31
CA PHE A 184 -6.26 33.37 3.56
C PHE A 184 -6.20 32.49 4.82
N ASP A 185 -6.29 31.17 4.70
CA ASP A 185 -6.22 30.26 5.85
C ASP A 185 -4.76 30.10 6.30
N THR A 186 -4.52 30.13 7.61
CA THR A 186 -3.18 29.91 8.16
C THR A 186 -2.83 28.41 8.07
N PRO A 187 -1.54 28.01 8.10
CA PRO A 187 -1.17 26.58 8.11
C PRO A 187 -1.81 25.78 9.27
N GLU A 188 -2.18 26.46 10.36
CA GLU A 188 -2.88 25.89 11.52
C GLU A 188 -4.36 25.58 11.24
N ASP A 189 -4.95 26.19 10.20
CA ASP A 189 -6.33 25.97 9.74
C ASP A 189 -6.43 24.90 8.65
N ASN A 190 -5.30 24.36 8.18
CA ASN A 190 -5.26 23.31 7.16
C ASN A 190 -5.88 22.03 7.73
N ARG A 191 -7.14 21.78 7.38
CA ARG A 191 -7.82 20.55 7.76
C ARG A 191 -7.35 19.44 6.81
N PRO A 192 -6.90 18.28 7.31
CA PRO A 192 -6.59 17.17 6.44
C PRO A 192 -7.83 16.82 5.61
N PRO A 193 -7.67 16.33 4.38
CA PRO A 193 -8.80 15.88 3.60
C PRO A 193 -9.57 14.82 4.37
N VAL A 194 -10.90 14.93 4.41
CA VAL A 194 -11.78 14.00 5.12
C VAL A 194 -12.75 13.39 4.12
N LEU A 195 -12.91 12.07 4.19
CA LEU A 195 -13.94 11.35 3.45
C LEU A 195 -15.13 11.06 4.37
N ALA A 196 -16.32 11.41 3.90
CA ALA A 196 -17.58 10.97 4.46
C ALA A 196 -18.26 10.02 3.48
N PHE A 197 -18.50 8.78 3.91
CA PHE A 197 -19.26 7.80 3.14
C PHE A 197 -20.58 7.50 3.83
N THR A 198 -21.67 7.68 3.11
CA THR A 198 -23.04 7.48 3.59
C THR A 198 -23.79 6.50 2.70
N CYS A 199 -24.61 5.67 3.32
CA CYS A 199 -25.63 4.87 2.66
C CYS A 199 -26.99 5.26 3.23
N GLU A 200 -27.88 5.73 2.36
CA GLU A 200 -29.18 6.26 2.72
C GLU A 200 -30.29 5.48 2.02
N THR A 201 -31.40 5.32 2.73
CA THR A 201 -32.67 4.80 2.21
C THR A 201 -33.80 5.66 2.75
N ALA A 202 -35.04 5.40 2.33
CA ALA A 202 -36.20 6.07 2.91
C ALA A 202 -36.40 5.74 4.41
N GLN A 203 -35.72 4.74 4.98
CA GLN A 203 -35.94 4.25 6.34
C GLN A 203 -34.75 4.47 7.28
N PHE A 204 -33.55 4.65 6.74
CA PHE A 204 -32.33 4.81 7.54
C PHE A 204 -31.25 5.53 6.75
N ASP A 205 -30.32 6.15 7.47
CA ASP A 205 -29.02 6.59 7.01
C ASP A 205 -27.92 5.95 7.86
N THR A 206 -26.82 5.56 7.23
CA THR A 206 -25.64 5.05 7.94
C THR A 206 -24.37 5.70 7.41
N ARG A 207 -23.50 6.10 8.33
CA ARG A 207 -22.17 6.62 8.03
C ARG A 207 -21.12 5.52 8.20
N HIS A 208 -20.15 5.53 7.31
CA HIS A 208 -19.07 4.56 7.26
C HIS A 208 -17.71 5.29 7.26
N ASP A 209 -16.73 4.66 7.88
CA ASP A 209 -15.37 5.16 7.98
C ASP A 209 -14.54 4.86 6.72
N TRP A 210 -13.32 5.38 6.70
CA TRP A 210 -12.34 5.16 5.63
C TRP A 210 -12.07 3.67 5.41
N ASP A 211 -11.87 2.89 6.49
CA ASP A 211 -11.53 1.48 6.39
C ASP A 211 -12.67 0.68 5.71
N THR A 212 -13.93 1.00 6.02
CA THR A 212 -15.09 0.42 5.32
C THR A 212 -15.19 0.86 3.87
N PHE A 213 -14.95 2.15 3.59
CA PHE A 213 -15.01 2.68 2.23
C PHE A 213 -13.96 2.05 1.31
N ILE A 214 -12.69 2.02 1.73
CA ILE A 214 -11.61 1.50 0.87
C ILE A 214 -11.72 0.00 0.66
N ALA A 215 -12.15 -0.76 1.69
CA ALA A 215 -12.44 -2.17 1.55
C ALA A 215 -13.65 -2.42 0.62
N LEU A 216 -14.65 -1.53 0.61
CA LEU A 216 -15.77 -1.61 -0.34
C LEU A 216 -15.31 -1.36 -1.76
N VAL A 217 -14.45 -0.36 -2.00
CA VAL A 217 -13.86 -0.07 -3.31
C VAL A 217 -13.17 -1.32 -3.88
N ARG A 218 -12.31 -1.98 -3.09
CA ARG A 218 -11.61 -3.22 -3.51
C ARG A 218 -12.58 -4.34 -3.85
N LEU A 219 -13.57 -4.54 -3.01
CA LEU A 219 -14.59 -5.56 -3.22
C LEU A 219 -15.41 -5.28 -4.49
N MET A 220 -15.81 -4.02 -4.73
CA MET A 220 -16.56 -3.62 -5.92
C MET A 220 -15.73 -3.74 -7.19
N ASN A 221 -14.43 -3.47 -7.13
CA ASN A 221 -13.52 -3.69 -8.25
C ASN A 221 -13.41 -5.18 -8.61
N ALA A 222 -13.28 -6.06 -7.60
CA ALA A 222 -13.31 -7.51 -7.81
C ALA A 222 -14.64 -7.99 -8.42
N VAL A 223 -15.77 -7.44 -7.98
CA VAL A 223 -17.09 -7.75 -8.57
C VAL A 223 -17.17 -7.24 -10.01
N HIS A 224 -16.65 -6.04 -10.29
CA HIS A 224 -16.60 -5.48 -11.65
C HIS A 224 -15.85 -6.41 -12.61
N ASN A 225 -14.80 -7.07 -12.11
CA ASN A 225 -13.98 -8.04 -12.85
C ASN A 225 -14.57 -9.46 -12.90
N GLY A 226 -15.78 -9.69 -12.36
CA GLY A 226 -16.44 -11.00 -12.36
C GLY A 226 -15.90 -11.99 -11.33
N GLU A 227 -15.30 -11.49 -10.26
CA GLU A 227 -14.66 -12.29 -9.21
C GLU A 227 -15.45 -12.33 -7.89
N GLU A 228 -16.75 -12.05 -7.93
CA GLU A 228 -17.62 -11.97 -6.75
C GLU A 228 -17.63 -13.23 -5.88
N SER A 229 -17.34 -14.40 -6.47
CA SER A 229 -17.20 -15.70 -5.79
C SER A 229 -15.97 -15.82 -4.89
N LYS A 230 -15.06 -14.85 -4.93
CA LYS A 230 -13.85 -14.79 -4.10
C LYS A 230 -13.95 -13.75 -2.97
N CYS A 231 -15.06 -13.02 -2.87
CA CYS A 231 -15.22 -11.86 -1.99
C CYS A 231 -15.95 -12.17 -0.66
N HIS A 232 -15.82 -13.40 -0.15
CA HIS A 232 -16.64 -13.89 0.98
C HIS A 232 -16.05 -13.61 2.38
N ALA A 233 -14.80 -13.17 2.44
CA ALA A 233 -14.08 -12.89 3.66
C ALA A 233 -13.68 -11.41 3.72
N GLY A 234 -13.58 -10.88 4.93
CA GLY A 234 -13.25 -9.47 5.18
C GLY A 234 -13.91 -8.98 6.47
N THR A 235 -13.24 -8.07 7.17
CA THR A 235 -13.71 -7.55 8.47
C THR A 235 -14.68 -6.40 8.28
N TYR A 236 -14.33 -5.45 7.41
CA TYR A 236 -15.14 -4.26 7.16
C TYR A 236 -16.18 -4.50 6.06
N THR A 237 -15.81 -5.21 5.00
CA THR A 237 -16.69 -5.51 3.88
C THR A 237 -16.57 -6.95 3.43
N ARG A 238 -17.68 -7.57 3.03
CA ARG A 238 -17.73 -8.92 2.45
C ARG A 238 -19.06 -9.20 1.76
N LEU A 239 -19.08 -10.19 0.88
CA LEU A 239 -20.28 -10.70 0.19
C LEU A 239 -20.69 -12.08 0.69
N GLY A 240 -21.96 -12.22 1.04
CA GLY A 240 -22.62 -13.52 1.18
C GLY A 240 -23.56 -13.77 -0.01
N ARG A 241 -23.72 -15.03 -0.42
CA ARG A 241 -24.68 -15.45 -1.44
C ARG A 241 -25.76 -16.35 -0.84
N ARG A 242 -27.00 -16.14 -1.26
CA ARG A 242 -28.20 -16.91 -0.92
C ARG A 242 -28.77 -17.48 -2.21
N MET A 243 -28.85 -18.81 -2.32
CA MET A 243 -29.20 -19.49 -3.57
C MET A 243 -30.68 -19.35 -3.95
N ASP A 244 -31.56 -19.13 -2.96
CA ASP A 244 -33.03 -19.17 -3.14
C ASP A 244 -33.71 -17.84 -2.76
N SER A 245 -33.12 -16.70 -3.14
CA SER A 245 -33.63 -15.37 -2.81
C SER A 245 -33.69 -14.49 -4.05
N GLU A 246 -34.76 -13.70 -4.20
CA GLU A 246 -34.84 -12.64 -5.23
C GLU A 246 -33.73 -11.60 -5.08
N LYS A 247 -33.19 -11.47 -3.87
CA LYS A 247 -32.00 -10.69 -3.53
C LYS A 247 -30.91 -11.63 -3.05
N PRO A 248 -30.17 -12.27 -3.98
CA PRO A 248 -29.24 -13.34 -3.63
C PRO A 248 -28.01 -12.81 -2.89
N TRP A 249 -27.68 -11.53 -3.00
CA TRP A 249 -26.47 -10.96 -2.43
C TRP A 249 -26.72 -10.29 -1.08
N SER A 250 -25.88 -10.61 -0.12
CA SER A 250 -25.77 -9.94 1.17
C SER A 250 -24.44 -9.19 1.22
N LEU A 251 -24.48 -7.88 1.00
CA LEU A 251 -23.33 -7.00 1.19
C LEU A 251 -23.27 -6.55 2.64
N PHE A 252 -22.18 -6.89 3.32
CA PHE A 252 -21.93 -6.45 4.69
C PHE A 252 -21.03 -5.21 4.66
N LEU A 253 -21.45 -4.14 5.33
CA LEU A 253 -20.70 -2.89 5.55
C LEU A 253 -20.59 -2.66 7.06
N GLY A 254 -19.55 -3.23 7.66
CA GLY A 254 -19.41 -3.35 9.12
C GLY A 254 -20.58 -4.13 9.71
N ARG A 255 -21.46 -3.43 10.43
CA ARG A 255 -22.66 -4.03 11.06
C ARG A 255 -23.91 -3.97 10.18
N LEU A 256 -23.89 -3.18 9.10
CA LEU A 256 -25.01 -3.06 8.18
C LEU A 256 -25.00 -4.22 7.19
N GLN A 257 -26.17 -4.81 6.93
CA GLN A 257 -26.36 -5.80 5.89
C GLN A 257 -27.34 -5.27 4.84
N LEU A 258 -26.88 -5.17 3.59
CA LEU A 258 -27.67 -4.78 2.44
C LEU A 258 -28.00 -6.02 1.61
N LEU A 259 -29.30 -6.24 1.37
CA LEU A 259 -29.76 -7.28 0.45
C LEU A 259 -29.90 -6.68 -0.95
N LEU A 260 -29.24 -7.30 -1.92
CA LEU A 260 -29.10 -6.80 -3.29
C LEU A 260 -29.51 -7.87 -4.32
N LYS A 261 -30.15 -7.42 -5.39
CA LYS A 261 -30.32 -8.17 -6.64
C LYS A 261 -28.98 -8.27 -7.39
N ASP A 262 -28.87 -9.20 -8.34
CA ASP A 262 -27.69 -9.30 -9.21
C ASP A 262 -27.44 -8.00 -9.99
N SER A 263 -28.50 -7.38 -10.54
CA SER A 263 -28.38 -6.10 -11.26
C SER A 263 -27.89 -4.99 -10.33
N GLU A 264 -28.46 -4.89 -9.12
CA GLU A 264 -28.08 -3.89 -8.13
C GLU A 264 -26.59 -4.01 -7.74
N LEU A 265 -26.11 -5.24 -7.51
CA LEU A 265 -24.68 -5.45 -7.20
C LEU A 265 -23.76 -5.03 -8.36
N LYS A 266 -24.14 -5.35 -9.60
CA LYS A 266 -23.36 -4.96 -10.80
C LYS A 266 -23.37 -3.45 -11.03
N ASP A 267 -24.52 -2.81 -10.85
CA ASP A 267 -24.64 -1.35 -10.97
C ASP A 267 -23.77 -0.65 -9.93
N MET A 268 -23.76 -1.13 -8.67
CA MET A 268 -22.85 -0.64 -7.64
C MET A 268 -21.38 -0.79 -8.06
N ALA A 269 -21.00 -1.95 -8.57
CA ALA A 269 -19.62 -2.22 -8.98
C ALA A 269 -19.17 -1.26 -10.10
N VAL A 270 -20.04 -0.97 -11.07
CA VAL A 270 -19.79 0.01 -12.14
C VAL A 270 -19.61 1.41 -11.58
N GLU A 271 -20.47 1.85 -10.66
CA GLU A 271 -20.39 3.20 -10.08
C GLU A 271 -19.13 3.40 -9.22
N PHE A 272 -18.74 2.41 -8.41
CA PHE A 272 -17.48 2.45 -7.67
C PHE A 272 -16.26 2.41 -8.59
N HIS A 273 -16.31 1.63 -9.67
CA HIS A 273 -15.23 1.60 -10.65
C HIS A 273 -15.07 2.95 -11.37
N LYS A 274 -16.17 3.63 -11.73
CA LYS A 274 -16.14 4.99 -12.27
C LYS A 274 -15.58 5.99 -11.27
N LEU A 275 -15.98 5.91 -10.00
CA LEU A 275 -15.49 6.80 -8.95
C LEU A 275 -13.96 6.76 -8.85
N VAL A 276 -13.37 5.56 -8.81
CA VAL A 276 -11.92 5.41 -8.57
C VAL A 276 -11.04 5.48 -9.82
N ASN A 277 -11.64 5.51 -11.00
CA ASN A 277 -10.93 5.68 -12.28
C ASN A 277 -11.32 6.97 -13.03
N GLY A 278 -12.28 7.73 -12.50
CA GLY A 278 -12.74 9.01 -13.06
C GLY A 278 -12.16 10.21 -12.31
N ASP A 279 -12.95 11.27 -12.22
CA ASP A 279 -12.51 12.57 -11.70
C ASP A 279 -12.04 12.53 -10.23
N ALA A 280 -12.58 11.58 -9.43
CA ALA A 280 -12.21 11.42 -8.03
C ALA A 280 -10.96 10.56 -7.80
N ALA A 281 -10.40 9.92 -8.84
CA ALA A 281 -9.35 8.93 -8.74
C ALA A 281 -8.11 9.47 -8.01
N ASN A 282 -7.63 10.64 -8.42
CA ASN A 282 -6.44 11.26 -7.80
C ASN A 282 -6.71 11.60 -6.33
N VAL A 283 -7.86 12.19 -6.02
CA VAL A 283 -8.23 12.57 -4.65
C VAL A 283 -8.31 11.34 -3.74
N ILE A 284 -8.95 10.26 -4.17
CA ILE A 284 -9.04 9.00 -3.41
C ILE A 284 -7.65 8.38 -3.21
N LYS A 285 -6.79 8.45 -4.23
CA LYS A 285 -5.40 8.00 -4.16
C LYS A 285 -4.59 8.79 -3.13
N GLN A 286 -4.76 10.11 -3.05
CA GLN A 286 -4.12 10.94 -2.02
C GLN A 286 -4.64 10.59 -0.62
N ILE A 287 -5.95 10.43 -0.44
CA ILE A 287 -6.53 10.04 0.86
C ILE A 287 -5.96 8.68 1.30
N ARG A 288 -5.80 7.74 0.37
CA ARG A 288 -5.17 6.45 0.67
C ARG A 288 -3.73 6.56 1.13
N LEU A 289 -2.94 7.50 0.61
CA LEU A 289 -1.60 7.76 1.11
C LEU A 289 -1.60 8.41 2.50
N LEU A 290 -2.64 9.16 2.86
CA LEU A 290 -2.74 9.83 4.16
C LEU A 290 -3.30 8.93 5.27
N TYR A 291 -4.24 8.03 4.93
CA TYR A 291 -4.94 7.17 5.89
C TYR A 291 -4.61 5.67 5.75
N GLY A 292 -3.78 5.30 4.78
CA GLY A 292 -3.38 3.91 4.50
C GLY A 292 -4.51 3.03 3.95
N GLU A 293 -4.23 1.74 3.77
CA GLU A 293 -5.22 0.74 3.38
C GLU A 293 -5.87 0.10 4.62
N GLY A 294 -7.21 0.06 4.66
CA GLY A 294 -8.01 -0.46 5.78
C GLY A 294 -8.10 -1.98 5.82
#